data_AF-A0A5C5RBG8-F1
#
_entry.id   AF-A0A5C5RBG8-F1
#
_cell.length_a   1.000
_cell.length_b   1.000
_cell.length_c   1.000
_cell.angle_alpha   90.00
_cell.angle_beta   90.00
_cell.angle_gamma   90.00
#
_symmetry.space_group_name_H-M   'P 1'
#
loop_
_entity.id
_entity.type
_entity.pdbx_description
1 polymer ?
#
loop_
_entity_poly.entity_id
_entity_poly.type
_entity_poly.pdbx_seq_one_letter_code
_entity_poly.pdbx_strand_id
1 'polypeptide(L)'
;MHRLARLVAVLGTAFVLVVVNAPSAFAHAYLVSSNPAHGSVLDRAPAQVEVTFSEDISLPNGSAVAVRVADRDLAEAPSVNGSRLTIPIRDGGTGVYLVTWRIISSDSHSISGSIQFGVGVGVSASSLDAAPPEDVVEPVRPWEVLARILGYVGLVGVAIAAIRAVGRTGILLSSAALVTSAAIRFGADVATRGELVFATGVGAGAGLTVVAALISAVLPASTGARTSALRWAAVAIAALGVVAGGHAWPGGVPSLAIGWAHAFAAAVWFAAVAATLLGGPPRRTTAFAAVAIGTLILTGVAQSIDRVHWWDALTQTDYGRLVLIKVALAAFAIALGGIAARRRAAGRPTALESAVLATAFGVAGVLASTPIAAAVFHPVARVEAEAGPYSLTVDVEPARIGPQRWKVVIRPGEGAQAQVRSLQAVLADGTRVDFPIRVPGSAPPGAVPETTFIGRTSISEASTTEEGRLILEVDAFTSYVARIAVPLG
;
A
#
# COMPACT_ATOMS: atom_id res chain seq x y z
N MET A 1 -35.23 19.79 13.09
CA MET A 1 -34.24 18.68 13.22
C MET A 1 -34.39 17.62 12.12
N HIS A 2 -35.60 17.16 11.78
CA HIS A 2 -35.81 16.14 10.73
C HIS A 2 -35.39 16.55 9.31
N ARG A 3 -35.44 17.85 8.97
CA ARG A 3 -35.01 18.36 7.64
C ARG A 3 -33.49 18.31 7.45
N LEU A 4 -32.72 18.59 8.50
CA LEU A 4 -31.26 18.53 8.46
C LEU A 4 -30.77 17.07 8.42
N ALA A 5 -31.40 16.17 9.18
CA ALA A 5 -31.10 14.73 9.14
C ALA A 5 -31.42 14.10 7.78
N ARG A 6 -32.53 14.50 7.13
CA ARG A 6 -32.87 14.07 5.77
C ARG A 6 -31.91 14.65 4.72
N LEU A 7 -31.51 15.90 4.84
CA LEU A 7 -30.54 16.52 3.93
C LEU A 7 -29.17 15.83 4.03
N VAL A 8 -28.70 15.53 5.25
CA VAL A 8 -27.45 14.79 5.47
C VAL A 8 -27.55 13.36 4.95
N ALA A 9 -28.70 12.69 5.12
CA ALA A 9 -28.91 11.35 4.57
C ALA A 9 -28.95 11.35 3.03
N VAL A 10 -29.63 12.32 2.41
CA VAL A 10 -29.73 12.44 0.94
C VAL A 10 -28.37 12.80 0.32
N LEU A 11 -27.64 13.75 0.93
CA LEU A 11 -26.29 14.10 0.49
C LEU A 11 -25.30 12.94 0.73
N GLY A 12 -25.45 12.20 1.83
CA GLY A 12 -24.67 10.99 2.11
C GLY A 12 -24.93 9.88 1.08
N THR A 13 -26.19 9.61 0.74
CA THR A 13 -26.54 8.61 -0.27
C THR A 13 -26.11 9.04 -1.68
N ALA A 14 -26.29 10.31 -2.04
CA ALA A 14 -25.83 10.85 -3.33
C ALA A 14 -24.30 10.80 -3.45
N PHE A 15 -23.58 11.09 -2.37
CA PHE A 15 -22.12 10.97 -2.30
C PHE A 15 -21.67 9.51 -2.45
N VAL A 16 -22.33 8.56 -1.76
CA VAL A 16 -22.04 7.12 -1.92
C VAL A 16 -22.29 6.67 -3.37
N LEU A 17 -23.36 7.11 -4.02
CA LEU A 17 -23.67 6.74 -5.41
C LEU A 17 -22.66 7.30 -6.41
N VAL A 18 -22.13 8.51 -6.20
CA VAL A 18 -21.08 9.11 -7.04
C VAL A 18 -19.73 8.42 -6.81
N VAL A 19 -19.43 8.05 -5.55
CA VAL A 19 -18.17 7.39 -5.18
C VAL A 19 -18.08 5.94 -5.65
N VAL A 20 -19.20 5.20 -5.63
CA VAL A 20 -19.25 3.79 -6.07
C VAL A 20 -19.14 3.65 -7.61
N ASN A 21 -19.39 4.71 -8.38
CA ASN A 21 -19.35 4.70 -9.84
C ASN A 21 -18.11 5.36 -10.46
N ALA A 22 -17.11 5.73 -9.66
CA ALA A 22 -15.82 6.15 -10.21
C ALA A 22 -15.10 4.91 -10.76
N PRO A 23 -14.77 4.84 -12.07
CA PRO A 23 -13.99 3.73 -12.59
C PRO A 23 -12.66 3.66 -11.84
N SER A 24 -12.32 2.49 -11.34
CA SER A 24 -11.01 2.19 -10.77
C SER A 24 -9.97 2.38 -11.88
N ALA A 25 -9.16 3.44 -11.78
CA ALA A 25 -7.93 3.54 -12.54
C ALA A 25 -6.88 2.71 -11.80
N PHE A 26 -6.22 1.79 -12.50
CA PHE A 26 -5.14 0.94 -11.99
C PHE A 26 -4.07 1.81 -11.33
N ALA A 27 -3.81 1.58 -10.05
CA ALA A 27 -3.17 2.56 -9.17
C ALA A 27 -1.79 2.11 -8.68
N HIS A 28 -0.84 1.79 -9.56
CA HIS A 28 0.59 1.68 -9.21
C HIS A 28 1.50 1.90 -10.44
N ALA A 29 2.65 2.58 -10.25
CA ALA A 29 3.62 2.78 -11.32
C ALA A 29 4.39 1.49 -11.52
N TYR A 30 4.40 1.00 -12.74
CA TYR A 30 5.19 -0.17 -13.10
C TYR A 30 6.22 0.20 -14.14
N LEU A 31 7.32 -0.56 -14.17
CA LEU A 31 8.33 -0.46 -15.20
C LEU A 31 7.70 -0.75 -16.58
N VAL A 32 7.73 0.25 -17.45
CA VAL A 32 7.32 0.18 -18.86
C VAL A 32 8.49 -0.25 -19.73
N SER A 33 9.65 0.39 -19.57
CA SER A 33 10.85 0.09 -20.35
C SER A 33 12.13 0.56 -19.65
N SER A 34 13.28 0.06 -20.10
CA SER A 34 14.59 0.55 -19.67
C SER A 34 15.57 0.63 -20.84
N ASN A 35 16.52 1.55 -20.73
CA ASN A 35 17.66 1.67 -21.62
C ASN A 35 18.93 1.84 -20.76
N PRO A 36 19.85 0.87 -20.70
CA PRO A 36 19.83 -0.40 -21.43
C PRO A 36 18.66 -1.32 -21.06
N ALA A 37 18.28 -2.18 -21.99
CA ALA A 37 17.22 -3.15 -21.73
C ALA A 37 17.67 -4.17 -20.67
N HIS A 38 16.74 -4.58 -19.81
CA HIS A 38 16.99 -5.64 -18.84
C HIS A 38 17.47 -6.92 -19.53
N GLY A 39 18.60 -7.47 -19.07
CA GLY A 39 19.26 -8.65 -19.64
C GLY A 39 20.11 -8.38 -20.89
N SER A 40 20.20 -7.13 -21.36
CA SER A 40 21.01 -6.80 -22.54
C SER A 40 22.51 -6.91 -22.29
N VAL A 41 23.28 -7.15 -23.34
CA VAL A 41 24.75 -7.14 -23.33
C VAL A 41 25.21 -6.02 -24.26
N LEU A 42 26.06 -5.13 -23.74
CA LEU A 42 26.60 -3.98 -24.43
C LEU A 42 28.10 -4.17 -24.68
N ASP A 43 28.59 -3.61 -25.78
CA ASP A 43 30.03 -3.59 -26.09
C ASP A 43 30.81 -2.59 -25.23
N ARG A 44 30.14 -1.51 -24.81
CA ARG A 44 30.72 -0.42 -24.01
C ARG A 44 29.77 0.01 -22.91
N ALA A 45 30.32 0.45 -21.78
CA ALA A 45 29.52 0.95 -20.68
C ALA A 45 28.71 2.19 -21.11
N PRO A 46 27.41 2.25 -20.80
CA PRO A 46 26.58 3.40 -21.14
C PRO A 46 26.93 4.57 -20.22
N ALA A 47 26.73 5.80 -20.71
CA ALA A 47 26.92 7.01 -19.90
C ALA A 47 25.82 7.19 -18.84
N GLN A 48 24.65 6.60 -19.06
CA GLN A 48 23.50 6.67 -18.15
C GLN A 48 22.60 5.45 -18.32
N VAL A 49 21.78 5.18 -17.31
CA VAL A 49 20.65 4.26 -17.36
C VAL A 49 19.37 5.06 -17.29
N GLU A 50 18.40 4.67 -18.10
CA GLU A 50 17.09 5.29 -18.17
C GLU A 50 16.00 4.26 -17.92
N VAL A 51 15.05 4.61 -17.06
CA VAL A 51 13.96 3.73 -16.62
C VAL A 51 12.65 4.49 -16.77
N THR A 52 11.71 3.95 -17.54
CA THR A 52 10.40 4.58 -17.80
C THR A 52 9.30 3.82 -17.08
N PHE A 53 8.42 4.55 -16.39
CA PHE A 53 7.28 4.04 -15.64
C PHE A 53 5.95 4.41 -16.31
N SER A 54 4.86 3.79 -15.85
CA SER A 54 3.50 4.00 -16.37
C SER A 54 2.81 5.27 -15.87
N GLU A 55 3.34 5.91 -14.83
CA GLU A 55 2.85 7.17 -14.27
C GLU A 55 4.04 8.01 -13.79
N ASP A 56 3.76 9.26 -13.39
CA ASP A 56 4.78 10.16 -12.87
C ASP A 56 5.38 9.64 -11.57
N ILE A 57 6.68 9.91 -11.38
CA ILE A 57 7.46 9.44 -10.25
C ILE A 57 8.18 10.60 -9.57
N SER A 58 8.72 10.38 -8.38
CA SER A 58 9.53 11.32 -7.63
C SER A 58 10.63 10.58 -6.86
N LEU A 59 11.78 11.25 -6.70
CA LEU A 59 12.91 10.79 -5.90
C LEU A 59 12.93 11.57 -4.58
N PRO A 60 12.45 11.01 -3.45
CA PRO A 60 12.75 11.59 -2.14
C PRO A 60 14.26 11.72 -1.89
N ASN A 61 14.67 12.63 -1.01
CA ASN A 61 16.01 12.64 -0.42
C ASN A 61 16.31 11.29 0.23
N GLY A 62 17.43 10.67 -0.15
CA GLY A 62 17.78 9.33 0.30
C GLY A 62 17.10 8.21 -0.50
N SER A 63 16.47 8.51 -1.65
CA SER A 63 16.12 7.49 -2.65
C SER A 63 17.37 6.67 -2.98
N ALA A 64 17.30 5.37 -2.73
CA ALA A 64 18.37 4.46 -3.10
C ALA A 64 18.27 4.20 -4.60
N VAL A 65 19.07 4.93 -5.38
CA VAL A 65 19.39 4.56 -6.74
C VAL A 65 20.84 4.13 -6.73
N ALA A 66 21.08 2.87 -7.08
CA ALA A 66 22.43 2.31 -7.12
C ALA A 66 22.65 1.63 -8.46
N VAL A 67 23.87 1.75 -8.99
CA VAL A 67 24.33 1.07 -10.19
C VAL A 67 25.58 0.32 -9.81
N ARG A 68 25.45 -0.97 -9.48
CA ARG A 68 26.55 -1.76 -8.93
C ARG A 68 27.25 -2.61 -9.98
N VAL A 69 28.58 -2.63 -9.93
CA VAL A 69 29.46 -3.57 -10.65
C VAL A 69 30.53 -4.08 -9.70
N ALA A 70 30.54 -5.39 -9.41
CA ALA A 70 31.48 -6.03 -8.48
C ALA A 70 31.61 -5.24 -7.15
N ASP A 71 30.47 -4.98 -6.51
CA ASP A 71 30.29 -4.20 -5.27
C ASP A 71 30.66 -2.71 -5.30
N ARG A 72 31.11 -2.18 -6.44
CA ARG A 72 31.28 -0.74 -6.63
C ARG A 72 29.98 -0.10 -7.07
N ASP A 73 29.52 0.91 -6.34
CA ASP A 73 28.44 1.77 -6.80
C ASP A 73 28.99 2.82 -7.76
N LEU A 74 28.42 2.85 -8.96
CA LEU A 74 28.80 3.71 -10.08
C LEU A 74 27.73 4.77 -10.35
N ALA A 75 26.63 4.77 -9.59
CA ALA A 75 25.56 5.76 -9.76
C ALA A 75 26.02 7.15 -9.34
N GLU A 76 25.78 8.14 -10.20
CA GLU A 76 25.78 9.55 -9.80
C GLU A 76 24.36 10.00 -9.42
N ALA A 77 24.21 11.28 -9.06
CA ALA A 77 22.95 11.86 -8.66
C ALA A 77 21.85 11.61 -9.73
N PRO A 78 20.82 10.81 -9.42
CA PRO A 78 19.76 10.53 -10.37
C PRO A 78 18.86 11.75 -10.55
N SER A 79 18.18 11.84 -11.70
CA SER A 79 17.15 12.85 -11.97
C SER A 79 15.87 12.22 -12.46
N VAL A 80 14.75 12.90 -12.23
CA VAL A 80 13.42 12.46 -12.65
C VAL A 80 12.74 13.55 -13.47
N ASN A 81 12.08 13.12 -14.54
CA ASN A 81 11.22 13.97 -15.36
C ASN A 81 9.93 13.21 -15.69
N GLY A 82 8.82 13.57 -15.04
CA GLY A 82 7.54 12.86 -15.16
C GLY A 82 7.69 11.40 -14.76
N SER A 83 7.42 10.48 -15.69
CA SER A 83 7.53 9.03 -15.49
C SER A 83 8.92 8.44 -15.78
N ARG A 84 9.95 9.27 -15.97
CA ARG A 84 11.28 8.84 -16.41
C ARG A 84 12.34 9.10 -15.34
N LEU A 85 13.05 8.04 -14.95
CA LEU A 85 14.21 8.06 -14.06
C LEU A 85 15.50 7.95 -14.90
N THR A 86 16.41 8.90 -14.71
CA THR A 86 17.72 8.93 -15.38
C THR A 86 18.83 8.85 -14.35
N ILE A 87 19.77 7.92 -14.54
CA ILE A 87 20.84 7.59 -13.61
C ILE A 87 22.18 7.69 -14.34
N PRO A 88 22.94 8.77 -14.18
CA PRO A 88 24.27 8.87 -14.78
C PRO A 88 25.22 7.84 -14.15
N ILE A 89 26.15 7.32 -14.96
CA ILE A 89 27.15 6.33 -14.53
C ILE A 89 28.54 6.96 -14.58
N ARG A 90 29.28 6.86 -13.47
CA ARG A 90 30.69 7.25 -13.40
C ARG A 90 31.62 6.06 -13.57
N ASP A 91 32.73 6.26 -14.28
CA ASP A 91 33.84 5.30 -14.37
C ASP A 91 33.40 3.89 -14.80
N GLY A 92 32.51 3.80 -15.80
CA GLY A 92 31.98 2.54 -16.30
C GLY A 92 33.06 1.61 -16.88
N GLY A 93 32.94 0.30 -16.61
CA GLY A 93 33.87 -0.72 -17.07
C GLY A 93 33.15 -2.00 -17.51
N THR A 94 33.93 -3.05 -17.77
CA THR A 94 33.40 -4.38 -18.10
C THR A 94 32.83 -5.04 -16.85
N GLY A 95 31.67 -5.69 -16.96
CA GLY A 95 31.03 -6.39 -15.84
C GLY A 95 29.52 -6.49 -15.97
N VAL A 96 28.90 -7.16 -14.99
CA VAL A 96 27.44 -7.16 -14.83
C VAL A 96 27.06 -5.94 -13.98
N TYR A 97 26.15 -5.14 -14.53
CA TYR A 97 25.57 -3.98 -13.90
C TYR A 97 24.24 -4.39 -13.26
N LEU A 98 24.08 -4.12 -11.97
CA LEU A 98 22.81 -4.18 -11.25
C LEU A 98 22.34 -2.76 -10.96
N VAL A 99 21.24 -2.37 -11.58
CA VAL A 99 20.58 -1.10 -11.34
C VAL A 99 19.40 -1.35 -10.42
N THR A 100 19.42 -0.79 -9.24
CA THR A 100 18.29 -0.84 -8.28
C THR A 100 17.76 0.56 -8.07
N TRP A 101 16.46 0.70 -7.96
CA TRP A 101 15.83 1.98 -7.62
C TRP A 101 14.79 1.79 -6.52
N ARG A 102 14.56 2.89 -5.81
CA ARG A 102 13.39 3.13 -4.98
C ARG A 102 12.86 4.51 -5.31
N ILE A 103 11.64 4.57 -5.79
CA ILE A 103 10.96 5.79 -6.22
C ILE A 103 9.61 5.91 -5.51
N ILE A 104 9.02 7.10 -5.52
CA ILE A 104 7.63 7.31 -5.09
C ILE A 104 6.80 7.67 -6.32
N SER A 105 5.78 6.88 -6.64
CA SER A 105 4.81 7.17 -7.70
C SER A 105 3.90 8.34 -7.35
N SER A 106 3.20 8.88 -8.35
CA SER A 106 2.28 10.01 -8.19
C SER A 106 1.13 9.71 -7.21
N ASP A 107 0.77 8.44 -7.09
CA ASP A 107 -0.18 7.89 -6.11
C ASP A 107 0.40 7.75 -4.67
N SER A 108 1.64 8.17 -4.46
CA SER A 108 2.40 8.15 -3.19
C SER A 108 2.83 6.78 -2.67
N HIS A 109 2.86 5.73 -3.49
CA HIS A 109 3.47 4.45 -3.13
C HIS A 109 4.98 4.43 -3.39
N SER A 110 5.74 3.81 -2.49
CA SER A 110 7.15 3.49 -2.74
C SER A 110 7.20 2.27 -3.66
N ILE A 111 7.85 2.42 -4.80
CA ILE A 111 8.08 1.33 -5.74
C ILE A 111 9.57 1.08 -5.81
N SER A 112 9.93 -0.16 -5.56
CA SER A 112 11.28 -0.65 -5.72
C SER A 112 11.35 -1.59 -6.92
N GLY A 113 12.50 -1.60 -7.56
CA GLY A 113 12.73 -2.46 -8.70
C GLY A 113 14.20 -2.55 -9.04
N SER A 114 14.51 -3.47 -9.93
CA SER A 114 15.86 -3.59 -10.46
C SER A 114 15.86 -3.99 -11.92
N ILE A 115 16.92 -3.61 -12.61
CA ILE A 115 17.33 -4.24 -13.86
C ILE A 115 18.79 -4.65 -13.78
N GLN A 116 19.18 -5.60 -14.63
CA GLN A 116 20.59 -5.93 -14.83
C GLN A 116 20.92 -5.90 -16.31
N PHE A 117 22.16 -5.55 -16.65
CA PHE A 117 22.70 -5.65 -18.01
C PHE A 117 24.20 -5.95 -17.93
N GLY A 118 24.77 -6.49 -19.00
CA GLY A 118 26.18 -6.83 -19.09
C GLY A 118 26.93 -5.83 -19.97
N VAL A 119 28.17 -5.51 -19.62
CA VAL A 119 29.11 -4.77 -20.47
C VAL A 119 30.31 -5.65 -20.73
N GLY A 120 30.49 -6.10 -21.98
CA GLY A 120 31.55 -7.03 -22.39
C GLY A 120 31.49 -8.42 -21.74
N VAL A 121 30.45 -8.72 -20.96
CA VAL A 121 30.17 -10.02 -20.33
C VAL A 121 28.68 -10.31 -20.40
N GLY A 122 28.31 -11.59 -20.51
CA GLY A 122 26.91 -12.01 -20.42
C GLY A 122 26.38 -11.90 -19.00
N VAL A 123 25.08 -11.62 -18.86
CA VAL A 123 24.37 -11.67 -17.57
C VAL A 123 23.86 -13.10 -17.36
N SER A 124 24.02 -13.68 -16.17
CA SER A 124 23.55 -15.03 -15.86
C SER A 124 22.13 -15.01 -15.27
N ALA A 125 21.30 -16.02 -15.52
CA ALA A 125 19.94 -16.10 -14.97
C ALA A 125 19.93 -16.11 -13.42
N SER A 126 20.90 -16.76 -12.78
CA SER A 126 21.05 -16.72 -11.31
C SER A 126 21.36 -15.32 -10.76
N SER A 127 22.02 -14.44 -11.55
CA SER A 127 22.18 -13.04 -11.18
C SER A 127 20.87 -12.27 -11.36
N LEU A 128 20.11 -12.52 -12.43
CA LEU A 128 18.83 -11.85 -12.74
C LEU A 128 17.67 -12.24 -11.83
N ASP A 129 17.74 -13.44 -11.24
CA ASP A 129 16.83 -13.94 -10.19
C ASP A 129 17.26 -13.58 -8.77
N ALA A 130 18.41 -12.90 -8.60
CA ALA A 130 18.63 -12.16 -7.38
C ALA A 130 17.54 -11.09 -7.32
N ALA A 131 16.51 -11.36 -6.52
CA ALA A 131 15.50 -10.37 -6.19
C ALA A 131 16.24 -9.06 -5.85
N PRO A 132 15.71 -7.88 -6.24
CA PRO A 132 16.19 -6.64 -5.65
C PRO A 132 16.30 -6.92 -4.14
N PRO A 133 17.43 -6.57 -3.49
CA PRO A 133 17.69 -6.92 -2.09
C PRO A 133 16.38 -6.71 -1.35
N GLU A 134 15.86 -7.85 -0.85
CA GLU A 134 14.50 -8.06 -0.33
C GLU A 134 13.93 -6.72 0.09
N ASP A 135 12.87 -6.25 -0.60
CA ASP A 135 12.23 -4.95 -0.37
C ASP A 135 12.44 -4.63 1.09
N VAL A 136 13.36 -3.70 1.39
CA VAL A 136 13.59 -3.30 2.76
C VAL A 136 12.35 -2.48 3.06
N VAL A 137 11.27 -3.22 3.38
CA VAL A 137 10.08 -2.73 4.03
C VAL A 137 10.67 -2.11 5.26
N GLU A 138 10.86 -0.80 5.16
CA GLU A 138 11.42 0.00 6.22
C GLU A 138 10.66 -0.41 7.48
N PRO A 139 11.36 -0.98 8.47
CA PRO A 139 10.68 -1.48 9.65
C PRO A 139 9.88 -0.33 10.23
N VAL A 140 8.64 -0.62 10.62
CA VAL A 140 7.74 0.38 11.18
C VAL A 140 8.47 1.17 12.26
N ARG A 141 8.73 2.45 11.97
CA ARG A 141 9.60 3.26 12.83
C ARG A 141 8.84 3.60 14.12
N PRO A 142 9.42 3.43 15.32
CA PRO A 142 8.70 3.70 16.56
C PRO A 142 8.12 5.12 16.66
N TRP A 143 8.80 6.11 16.09
CA TRP A 143 8.34 7.50 16.08
C TRP A 143 7.10 7.70 15.19
N GLU A 144 6.93 6.93 14.11
CA GLU A 144 5.74 7.01 13.25
C GLU A 144 4.52 6.54 14.00
N VAL A 145 4.64 5.41 14.70
CA VAL A 145 3.60 4.87 15.58
C VAL A 145 3.26 5.88 16.66
N LEU A 146 4.28 6.47 17.30
CA LEU A 146 4.08 7.50 18.32
C LEU A 146 3.33 8.73 17.77
N ALA A 147 3.73 9.23 16.60
CA ALA A 147 3.07 10.37 15.96
C ALA A 147 1.59 10.07 15.67
N ARG A 148 1.29 8.86 15.16
CA ARG A 148 -0.11 8.46 14.92
C ARG A 148 -0.91 8.33 16.20
N ILE A 149 -0.34 7.73 17.25
CA ILE A 149 -0.99 7.61 18.55
C ILE A 149 -1.28 9.02 19.12
N LEU A 150 -0.33 9.95 19.06
CA LEU A 150 -0.54 11.34 19.50
C LEU A 150 -1.67 12.02 18.73
N GLY A 151 -1.70 11.86 17.40
CA GLY A 151 -2.76 12.40 16.56
C GLY A 151 -4.13 11.83 16.92
N TYR A 152 -4.22 10.52 17.16
CA TYR A 152 -5.45 9.89 17.60
C TYR A 152 -5.85 10.34 19.03
N VAL A 153 -4.90 10.43 19.97
CA VAL A 153 -5.18 10.87 21.36
C VAL A 153 -5.74 12.28 21.35
N GLY A 154 -5.11 13.18 20.59
CA GLY A 154 -5.58 14.56 20.42
C GLY A 154 -6.96 14.62 19.78
N LEU A 155 -7.21 13.81 18.74
CA LEU A 155 -8.50 13.72 18.05
C LEU A 155 -9.63 13.26 19.00
N VAL A 156 -9.39 12.20 19.78
CA VAL A 156 -10.34 11.70 20.78
C VAL A 156 -10.55 12.73 21.88
N GLY A 157 -9.50 13.40 22.35
CA GLY A 157 -9.59 14.43 23.38
C GLY A 157 -10.46 15.63 22.98
N VAL A 158 -10.31 16.11 21.73
CA VAL A 158 -11.19 17.14 21.15
C VAL A 158 -12.63 16.64 21.03
N ALA A 159 -12.83 15.38 20.62
CA ALA A 159 -14.16 14.77 20.54
C ALA A 159 -14.83 14.63 21.92
N ILE A 160 -14.09 14.32 22.99
CA ILE A 160 -14.62 14.32 24.36
C ILE A 160 -15.10 15.74 24.74
N ALA A 161 -14.33 16.78 24.42
CA ALA A 161 -14.70 18.17 24.68
C ALA A 161 -15.91 18.66 23.85
N ALA A 162 -16.20 18.01 22.72
CA ALA A 162 -17.42 18.22 21.94
C ALA A 162 -18.67 17.61 22.60
N ILE A 163 -18.51 16.48 23.30
CA ILE A 163 -19.61 15.75 23.97
C ILE A 163 -19.95 16.34 25.33
N ARG A 164 -18.94 16.77 26.11
CA ARG A 164 -19.09 17.22 27.50
C ARG A 164 -18.12 18.33 27.87
N ALA A 165 -18.41 19.03 28.96
CA ALA A 165 -17.50 20.03 29.50
C ALA A 165 -16.21 19.35 29.98
N VAL A 166 -15.08 19.94 29.60
CA VAL A 166 -13.74 19.50 29.97
C VAL A 166 -12.96 20.73 30.41
N GLY A 167 -12.09 20.58 31.40
CA GLY A 167 -11.22 21.67 31.84
C GLY A 167 -10.34 22.18 30.70
N ARG A 168 -10.00 23.48 30.72
CA ARG A 168 -9.17 24.13 29.70
C ARG A 168 -7.84 23.39 29.48
N THR A 169 -7.24 22.87 30.55
CA THR A 169 -6.03 22.04 30.50
C THR A 169 -6.21 20.80 29.60
N GLY A 170 -7.32 20.07 29.71
CA GLY A 170 -7.57 18.87 28.89
C GLY A 170 -7.71 19.19 27.40
N ILE A 171 -8.35 20.32 27.09
CA ILE A 171 -8.47 20.81 25.70
C ILE A 171 -7.08 21.17 25.17
N LEU A 172 -6.29 21.92 25.92
CA LEU A 172 -4.95 22.34 25.51
C LEU A 172 -4.00 21.15 25.31
N LEU A 173 -4.05 20.14 26.19
CA LEU A 173 -3.26 18.91 26.02
C LEU A 173 -3.68 18.13 24.77
N SER A 174 -4.97 18.07 24.47
CA SER A 174 -5.48 17.40 23.27
C SER A 174 -5.05 18.14 21.99
N SER A 175 -5.16 19.47 21.99
CA SER A 175 -4.67 20.32 20.90
C SER A 175 -3.15 20.22 20.74
N ALA A 176 -2.39 20.20 21.83
CA ALA A 176 -0.94 20.02 21.80
C ALA A 176 -0.57 18.66 21.17
N ALA A 177 -1.24 17.57 21.55
CA ALA A 177 -1.02 16.26 20.96
C ALA A 177 -1.27 16.22 19.44
N LEU A 178 -2.34 16.89 18.96
CA LEU A 178 -2.60 17.06 17.53
C LEU A 178 -1.48 17.83 16.82
N VAL A 179 -1.05 18.97 17.37
CA VAL A 179 0.02 19.79 16.79
C VAL A 179 1.35 19.05 16.79
N THR A 180 1.70 18.36 17.87
CA THR A 180 2.92 17.54 17.95
C THR A 180 2.90 16.41 16.93
N SER A 181 1.78 15.70 16.80
CA SER A 181 1.59 14.69 15.74
C SER A 181 1.81 15.27 14.34
N ALA A 182 1.18 16.41 14.03
CA ALA A 182 1.31 17.07 12.74
C ALA A 182 2.75 17.51 12.47
N ALA A 183 3.42 18.10 13.47
CA ALA A 183 4.80 18.56 13.37
C ALA A 183 5.79 17.41 13.13
N ILE A 184 5.66 16.29 13.85
CA ILE A 184 6.53 15.13 13.66
C ILE A 184 6.38 14.58 12.23
N ARG A 185 5.14 14.40 11.76
CA ARG A 185 4.88 13.84 10.42
C ARG A 185 5.35 14.77 9.31
N PHE A 186 5.06 16.06 9.42
CA PHE A 186 5.52 17.05 8.46
C PHE A 186 7.05 17.18 8.47
N GLY A 187 7.68 17.19 9.65
CA GLY A 187 9.14 17.23 9.78
C GLY A 187 9.82 16.01 9.15
N ALA A 188 9.26 14.82 9.35
CA ALA A 188 9.77 13.60 8.72
C ALA A 188 9.59 13.60 7.19
N ASP A 189 8.47 14.13 6.71
CA ASP A 189 8.20 14.29 5.28
C ASP A 189 9.18 15.28 4.62
N VAL A 190 9.44 16.41 5.27
CA VAL A 190 10.47 17.39 4.85
C VAL A 190 11.86 16.76 4.90
N ALA A 191 12.21 16.01 5.95
CA ALA A 191 13.49 15.32 6.04
C ALA A 191 13.66 14.28 4.91
N THR A 192 12.58 13.61 4.54
CA THR A 192 12.55 12.62 3.46
C THR A 192 12.55 13.27 2.08
N ARG A 193 12.04 14.49 1.91
CA ARG A 193 11.97 15.16 0.59
C ARG A 193 13.07 16.19 0.34
N GLY A 194 13.67 16.74 1.39
CA GLY A 194 14.61 17.85 1.28
C GLY A 194 13.99 19.23 1.12
N GLU A 195 12.67 19.30 0.95
CA GLU A 195 11.97 20.52 0.63
C GLU A 195 10.67 20.67 1.41
N LEU A 196 10.26 21.92 1.63
CA LEU A 196 9.02 22.29 2.31
C LEU A 196 7.85 22.29 1.32
N VAL A 197 7.19 21.14 1.18
CA VAL A 197 6.07 20.99 0.24
C VAL A 197 4.74 20.87 0.99
N PHE A 198 3.90 21.91 0.91
CA PHE A 198 2.56 21.91 1.52
C PHE A 198 1.46 21.30 0.64
N ALA A 199 1.71 21.18 -0.68
CA ALA A 199 0.76 20.65 -1.64
C ALA A 199 0.60 19.11 -1.57
N THR A 200 1.40 18.44 -0.74
CA THR A 200 1.31 16.99 -0.53
C THR A 200 0.19 16.65 0.44
N GLY A 201 -0.29 15.39 0.42
CA GLY A 201 -1.26 14.91 1.41
C GLY A 201 -0.79 15.11 2.86
N VAL A 202 0.52 14.97 3.11
CA VAL A 202 1.14 15.17 4.43
C VAL A 202 1.11 16.63 4.85
N GLY A 203 1.55 17.54 3.99
CA GLY A 203 1.53 18.98 4.26
C GLY A 203 0.11 19.51 4.47
N ALA A 204 -0.81 19.16 3.58
CA ALA A 204 -2.22 19.51 3.70
C ALA A 204 -2.86 18.92 4.97
N GLY A 205 -2.56 17.66 5.27
CA GLY A 205 -3.05 16.97 6.46
C GLY A 205 -2.55 17.59 7.77
N ALA A 206 -1.27 17.97 7.82
CA ALA A 206 -0.68 18.68 8.95
C ALA A 206 -1.36 20.05 9.17
N GLY A 207 -1.56 20.81 8.09
CA GLY A 207 -2.26 22.10 8.13
C GLY A 207 -3.68 21.99 8.69
N LEU A 208 -4.48 21.06 8.16
CA LEU A 208 -5.83 20.79 8.66
C LEU A 208 -5.84 20.42 10.15
N THR A 209 -4.90 19.57 10.57
CA THR A 209 -4.79 19.13 11.96
C THR A 209 -4.46 20.30 12.90
N VAL A 210 -3.56 21.19 12.51
CA VAL A 210 -3.22 22.40 13.28
C VAL A 210 -4.41 23.35 13.35
N VAL A 211 -5.11 23.59 12.24
CA VAL A 211 -6.33 24.43 12.22
C VAL A 211 -7.38 23.90 13.20
N ALA A 212 -7.65 22.59 13.17
CA ALA A 212 -8.58 21.96 14.11
C ALA A 212 -8.16 22.10 15.58
N ALA A 213 -6.86 21.95 15.86
CA ALA A 213 -6.30 22.12 17.20
C ALA A 213 -6.46 23.56 17.71
N LEU A 214 -6.23 24.56 16.85
CA LEU A 214 -6.40 25.98 17.16
C LEU A 214 -7.86 26.36 17.41
N ILE A 215 -8.78 25.92 16.53
CA ILE A 215 -10.23 26.09 16.73
C ILE A 215 -10.62 25.55 18.10
N SER A 216 -10.18 24.34 18.43
CA SER A 216 -10.52 23.69 19.70
C SER A 216 -9.96 24.43 20.92
N ALA A 217 -8.73 24.94 20.83
CA ALA A 217 -8.03 25.60 21.93
C ALA A 217 -8.59 26.99 22.29
N VAL A 218 -9.13 27.72 21.30
CA VAL A 218 -9.67 29.08 21.51
C VAL A 218 -11.11 29.05 22.01
N LEU A 219 -11.86 27.98 21.72
CA LEU A 219 -13.25 27.84 22.18
C LEU A 219 -13.35 27.75 23.72
N PRO A 220 -14.35 28.41 24.34
CA PRO A 220 -14.52 28.38 25.79
C PRO A 220 -14.85 26.97 26.28
N ALA A 221 -14.34 26.58 27.45
CA ALA A 221 -14.45 25.21 28.01
C ALA A 221 -15.89 24.71 28.24
N SER A 222 -16.88 25.61 28.20
CA SER A 222 -18.30 25.28 28.35
C SER A 222 -18.87 24.50 27.14
N THR A 223 -20.06 23.93 27.33
CA THR A 223 -20.77 23.14 26.31
C THR A 223 -22.11 23.75 25.92
N GLY A 224 -22.07 24.96 25.35
CA GLY A 224 -23.19 25.50 24.61
C GLY A 224 -23.40 24.77 23.26
N ALA A 225 -24.60 24.87 22.70
CA ALA A 225 -24.90 24.25 21.39
C ALA A 225 -23.94 24.72 20.29
N ARG A 226 -23.65 26.03 20.23
CA ARG A 226 -22.72 26.64 19.27
C ARG A 226 -21.29 26.13 19.45
N THR A 227 -20.78 26.10 20.69
CA THR A 227 -19.42 25.66 20.99
C THR A 227 -19.24 24.17 20.72
N SER A 228 -20.25 23.34 21.03
CA SER A 228 -20.25 21.91 20.70
C SER A 228 -20.23 21.67 19.19
N ALA A 229 -21.04 22.42 18.42
CA ALA A 229 -21.04 22.32 16.96
C ALA A 229 -19.67 22.69 16.34
N LEU A 230 -19.03 23.77 16.82
CA LEU A 230 -17.70 24.17 16.35
C LEU A 230 -16.63 23.15 16.72
N ARG A 231 -16.71 22.51 17.90
CA ARG A 231 -15.81 21.41 18.25
C ARG A 231 -16.03 20.18 17.37
N TRP A 232 -17.26 19.82 17.05
CA TRP A 232 -17.51 18.73 16.09
C TRP A 232 -16.97 19.02 14.70
N ALA A 233 -17.04 20.28 14.23
CA ALA A 233 -16.36 20.70 13.02
C ALA A 233 -14.83 20.53 13.14
N ALA A 234 -14.24 20.91 14.27
CA ALA A 234 -12.82 20.68 14.54
C ALA A 234 -12.46 19.17 14.55
N VAL A 235 -13.29 18.30 15.13
CA VAL A 235 -13.10 16.84 15.07
C VAL A 235 -13.12 16.34 13.63
N ALA A 236 -14.09 16.80 12.81
CA ALA A 236 -14.19 16.41 11.41
C ALA A 236 -12.96 16.85 10.59
N ILE A 237 -12.48 18.08 10.82
CA ILE A 237 -11.28 18.62 10.18
C ILE A 237 -10.02 17.86 10.64
N ALA A 238 -9.87 17.60 11.95
CA ALA A 238 -8.74 16.85 12.49
C ALA A 238 -8.73 15.40 11.98
N ALA A 239 -9.89 14.74 11.90
CA ALA A 239 -9.99 13.39 11.33
C ALA A 239 -9.54 13.38 9.87
N LEU A 240 -9.92 14.41 9.08
CA LEU A 240 -9.47 14.55 7.71
C LEU A 240 -7.95 14.78 7.65
N GLY A 241 -7.43 15.66 8.50
CA GLY A 241 -6.00 15.95 8.57
C GLY A 241 -5.15 14.73 8.95
N VAL A 242 -5.63 13.90 9.87
CA VAL A 242 -4.93 12.68 10.32
C VAL A 242 -4.90 11.62 9.23
N VAL A 243 -6.01 11.43 8.50
CA VAL A 243 -6.10 10.48 7.38
C VAL A 243 -5.35 10.99 6.17
N ALA A 244 -5.49 12.28 5.85
CA ALA A 244 -4.81 12.90 4.73
C ALA A 244 -3.29 12.94 4.95
N GLY A 245 -2.86 13.09 6.20
CA GLY A 245 -1.46 12.96 6.55
C GLY A 245 -0.89 11.56 6.26
N GLY A 246 -1.74 10.54 6.09
CA GLY A 246 -1.35 9.17 5.79
C GLY A 246 -1.00 9.02 4.32
N HIS A 247 0.21 8.52 4.06
CA HIS A 247 0.88 8.53 2.75
C HIS A 247 0.21 7.73 1.62
N ALA A 248 -0.92 7.04 1.83
CA ALA A 248 -1.51 6.18 0.79
C ALA A 248 -3.04 6.21 0.79
N TRP A 249 -3.63 6.72 -0.30
CA TRP A 249 -5.06 6.56 -0.63
C TRP A 249 -5.17 5.88 -2.03
N PRO A 250 -5.01 4.54 -2.10
CA PRO A 250 -4.90 3.82 -3.37
C PRO A 250 -6.09 4.03 -4.33
N GLY A 251 -7.31 4.17 -3.80
CA GLY A 251 -8.50 4.49 -4.59
C GLY A 251 -8.82 5.99 -4.68
N GLY A 252 -7.84 6.87 -4.44
CA GLY A 252 -7.99 8.32 -4.56
C GLY A 252 -8.97 8.94 -3.55
N VAL A 253 -9.74 9.94 -4.01
CA VAL A 253 -10.73 10.68 -3.19
C VAL A 253 -11.77 9.75 -2.53
N PRO A 254 -12.31 8.72 -3.20
CA PRO A 254 -13.10 7.65 -2.56
C PRO A 254 -12.47 7.05 -1.30
N SER A 255 -11.26 6.50 -1.40
CA SER A 255 -10.60 5.84 -0.27
C SER A 255 -10.23 6.85 0.83
N LEU A 256 -9.91 8.11 0.47
CA LEU A 256 -9.74 9.20 1.44
C LEU A 256 -11.05 9.44 2.21
N ALA A 257 -12.18 9.54 1.53
CA ALA A 257 -13.48 9.80 2.15
C ALA A 257 -13.91 8.67 3.09
N ILE A 258 -13.69 7.41 2.68
CA ILE A 258 -13.95 6.24 3.52
C ILE A 258 -13.03 6.25 4.75
N GLY A 259 -11.73 6.52 4.55
CA GLY A 259 -10.76 6.65 5.63
C GLY A 259 -11.13 7.76 6.62
N TRP A 260 -11.55 8.92 6.11
CA TRP A 260 -12.06 10.04 6.91
C TRP A 260 -13.29 9.64 7.73
N ALA A 261 -14.29 9.01 7.09
CA ALA A 261 -15.50 8.56 7.77
C ALA A 261 -15.17 7.53 8.86
N HIS A 262 -14.23 6.61 8.60
CA HIS A 262 -13.75 5.64 9.58
C HIS A 262 -13.05 6.31 10.76
N ALA A 263 -12.12 7.24 10.52
CA ALA A 263 -11.39 7.95 11.57
C ALA A 263 -12.31 8.84 12.42
N PHE A 264 -13.25 9.53 11.77
CA PHE A 264 -14.25 10.34 12.46
C PHE A 264 -15.17 9.47 13.33
N ALA A 265 -15.68 8.36 12.79
CA ALA A 265 -16.49 7.42 13.55
C ALA A 265 -15.71 6.79 14.71
N ALA A 266 -14.43 6.46 14.51
CA ALA A 266 -13.55 5.97 15.58
C ALA A 266 -13.44 7.00 16.70
N ALA A 267 -13.18 8.27 16.35
CA ALA A 267 -13.09 9.36 17.32
C ALA A 267 -14.39 9.53 18.11
N VAL A 268 -15.55 9.51 17.44
CA VAL A 268 -16.87 9.57 18.08
C VAL A 268 -17.08 8.39 19.02
N TRP A 269 -16.75 7.17 18.59
CA TRP A 269 -16.93 5.96 19.39
C TRP A 269 -16.04 5.97 20.65
N PHE A 270 -14.73 6.18 20.49
CA PHE A 270 -13.80 6.26 21.63
C PHE A 270 -14.15 7.41 22.57
N ALA A 271 -14.52 8.58 22.04
CA ALA A 271 -14.93 9.72 22.87
C ALA A 271 -16.23 9.46 23.61
N ALA A 272 -17.21 8.80 23.00
CA ALA A 272 -18.46 8.42 23.65
C ALA A 272 -18.21 7.43 24.78
N VAL A 273 -17.38 6.41 24.55
CA VAL A 273 -16.97 5.45 25.58
C VAL A 273 -16.24 6.20 26.70
N ALA A 274 -15.17 6.93 26.41
CA ALA A 274 -14.43 7.70 27.42
C ALA A 274 -15.32 8.69 28.19
N ALA A 275 -16.25 9.37 27.52
CA ALA A 275 -17.18 10.28 28.17
C ALA A 275 -18.12 9.56 29.14
N THR A 276 -18.60 8.34 28.83
CA THR A 276 -19.36 7.53 29.79
C THR A 276 -18.52 7.16 31.01
N LEU A 277 -17.26 6.78 30.81
CA LEU A 277 -16.34 6.42 31.89
C LEU A 277 -16.05 7.59 32.83
N LEU A 278 -16.10 8.81 32.31
CA LEU A 278 -15.91 10.06 33.05
C LEU A 278 -17.21 10.65 33.63
N GLY A 279 -18.32 9.88 33.63
CA GLY A 279 -19.60 10.28 34.24
C GLY A 279 -20.52 11.12 33.32
N GLY A 280 -20.36 11.02 32.01
CA GLY A 280 -21.22 11.69 31.02
C GLY A 280 -22.65 11.11 30.95
N PRO A 281 -23.62 11.85 30.36
CA PRO A 281 -25.03 11.44 30.32
C PRO A 281 -25.23 10.20 29.41
N PRO A 282 -25.69 9.06 29.97
CA PRO A 282 -25.61 7.76 29.30
C PRO A 282 -26.43 7.66 28.01
N ARG A 283 -27.59 8.33 27.92
CA ARG A 283 -28.45 8.24 26.72
C ARG A 283 -27.82 8.83 25.47
N ARG A 284 -27.13 9.98 25.58
CA ARG A 284 -26.52 10.65 24.40
C ARG A 284 -25.28 9.90 23.94
N THR A 285 -24.42 9.49 24.87
CA THR A 285 -23.19 8.77 24.56
C THR A 285 -23.46 7.39 23.95
N THR A 286 -24.49 6.66 24.41
CA THR A 286 -24.85 5.36 23.82
C THR A 286 -25.37 5.50 22.38
N ALA A 287 -26.15 6.54 22.08
CA ALA A 287 -26.63 6.80 20.72
C ALA A 287 -25.46 7.14 19.76
N PHE A 288 -24.52 7.98 20.20
CA PHE A 288 -23.29 8.26 19.43
C PHE A 288 -22.47 7.00 19.17
N ALA A 289 -22.27 6.17 20.21
CA ALA A 289 -21.51 4.94 20.08
C ALA A 289 -22.16 3.95 19.09
N ALA A 290 -23.49 3.80 19.13
CA ALA A 290 -24.20 2.88 18.23
C ALA A 290 -24.08 3.29 16.75
N VAL A 291 -24.29 4.58 16.43
CA VAL A 291 -24.13 5.08 15.06
C VAL A 291 -22.68 4.95 14.59
N ALA A 292 -21.73 5.27 15.47
CA ALA A 292 -20.31 5.18 15.14
C ALA A 292 -19.86 3.73 14.85
N ILE A 293 -20.36 2.73 15.59
CA ILE A 293 -20.05 1.31 15.34
C ILE A 293 -20.54 0.89 13.95
N GLY A 294 -21.77 1.25 13.56
CA GLY A 294 -22.29 0.94 12.23
C GLY A 294 -21.40 1.52 11.11
N THR A 295 -21.02 2.79 11.25
CA THR A 295 -20.10 3.44 10.31
C THR A 295 -18.72 2.76 10.30
N LEU A 296 -18.17 2.38 11.46
CA LEU A 296 -16.88 1.70 11.58
C LEU A 296 -16.87 0.35 10.88
N ILE A 297 -17.94 -0.44 11.01
CA ILE A 297 -18.08 -1.73 10.33
C ILE A 297 -18.13 -1.51 8.82
N LEU A 298 -19.02 -0.65 8.33
CA LEU A 298 -19.19 -0.40 6.88
C LEU A 298 -17.89 0.13 6.25
N THR A 299 -17.29 1.15 6.85
CA THR A 299 -16.05 1.75 6.34
C THR A 299 -14.83 0.86 6.56
N GLY A 300 -14.86 -0.03 7.58
CA GLY A 300 -13.81 -1.01 7.83
C GLY A 300 -13.81 -2.13 6.79
N VAL A 301 -14.98 -2.64 6.42
CA VAL A 301 -15.15 -3.59 5.32
C VAL A 301 -14.73 -2.95 4.00
N ALA A 302 -15.21 -1.74 3.70
CA ALA A 302 -14.84 -1.02 2.48
C ALA A 302 -13.33 -0.80 2.38
N GLN A 303 -12.66 -0.37 3.46
CA GLN A 303 -11.20 -0.24 3.45
C GLN A 303 -10.45 -1.57 3.35
N SER A 304 -11.03 -2.68 3.82
CA SER A 304 -10.37 -3.98 3.73
C SER A 304 -10.29 -4.48 2.29
N ILE A 305 -11.28 -4.13 1.46
CA ILE A 305 -11.26 -4.43 0.01
C ILE A 305 -10.03 -3.78 -0.63
N ASP A 306 -9.81 -2.48 -0.41
CA ASP A 306 -8.68 -1.73 -1.00
C ASP A 306 -7.32 -2.05 -0.36
N ARG A 307 -7.27 -2.34 0.94
CA ARG A 307 -6.00 -2.44 1.69
C ARG A 307 -5.50 -3.86 1.83
N VAL A 308 -6.39 -4.85 1.82
CA VAL A 308 -6.03 -6.26 1.92
C VAL A 308 -6.03 -6.94 0.56
N HIS A 309 -7.04 -6.64 -0.27
CA HIS A 309 -7.30 -7.25 -1.59
C HIS A 309 -7.48 -8.78 -1.62
N TRP A 310 -6.78 -9.55 -0.75
CA TRP A 310 -6.66 -11.01 -0.82
C TRP A 310 -6.97 -11.67 0.53
N TRP A 311 -7.74 -12.76 0.52
CA TRP A 311 -8.06 -13.50 1.76
C TRP A 311 -6.82 -14.07 2.43
N ASP A 312 -5.91 -14.64 1.66
CA ASP A 312 -4.64 -15.18 2.16
C ASP A 312 -3.76 -14.10 2.80
N ALA A 313 -3.82 -12.87 2.27
CA ALA A 313 -3.08 -11.75 2.84
C ALA A 313 -3.52 -11.44 4.28
N LEU A 314 -4.74 -11.82 4.72
CA LEU A 314 -5.16 -11.66 6.11
C LEU A 314 -4.29 -12.46 7.09
N THR A 315 -3.77 -13.61 6.67
CA THR A 315 -2.99 -14.51 7.54
C THR A 315 -1.51 -14.55 7.21
N GLN A 316 -1.15 -14.22 5.96
CA GLN A 316 0.22 -14.27 5.46
C GLN A 316 0.96 -12.92 5.58
N THR A 317 0.25 -11.81 5.79
CA THR A 317 0.87 -10.50 5.99
C THR A 317 0.70 -9.99 7.42
N ASP A 318 1.64 -9.16 7.89
CA ASP A 318 1.55 -8.49 9.18
C ASP A 318 0.35 -7.53 9.23
N TYR A 319 0.09 -6.82 8.14
CA TYR A 319 -1.08 -5.94 8.01
C TYR A 319 -2.38 -6.71 8.23
N GLY A 320 -2.54 -7.84 7.53
CA GLY A 320 -3.69 -8.71 7.64
C GLY A 320 -3.91 -9.22 9.06
N ARG A 321 -2.84 -9.71 9.70
CA ARG A 321 -2.89 -10.18 11.09
C ARG A 321 -3.31 -9.06 12.05
N LEU A 322 -2.78 -7.84 11.87
CA LEU A 322 -3.17 -6.68 12.66
C LEU A 322 -4.63 -6.27 12.45
N VAL A 323 -5.17 -6.41 11.23
CA VAL A 323 -6.61 -6.22 10.97
C VAL A 323 -7.44 -7.25 11.76
N LEU A 324 -7.07 -8.53 11.72
CA LEU A 324 -7.75 -9.58 12.48
C LEU A 324 -7.72 -9.30 14.00
N ILE A 325 -6.55 -8.93 14.53
CA ILE A 325 -6.39 -8.53 15.94
C ILE A 325 -7.27 -7.32 16.26
N LYS A 326 -7.31 -6.29 15.41
CA LYS A 326 -8.14 -5.10 15.61
C LYS A 326 -9.63 -5.45 15.63
N VAL A 327 -10.09 -6.32 14.72
CA VAL A 327 -11.48 -6.79 14.69
C VAL A 327 -11.82 -7.57 15.95
N ALA A 328 -10.96 -8.49 16.38
CA ALA A 328 -11.14 -9.26 17.62
C ALA A 328 -11.21 -8.34 18.86
N LEU A 329 -10.29 -7.37 18.98
CA LEU A 329 -10.29 -6.38 20.06
C LEU A 329 -11.54 -5.51 20.04
N ALA A 330 -12.00 -5.07 18.87
CA ALA A 330 -13.23 -4.27 18.74
C ALA A 330 -14.46 -5.08 19.14
N ALA A 331 -14.59 -6.33 18.68
CA ALA A 331 -15.68 -7.23 19.07
C ALA A 331 -15.68 -7.48 20.58
N PHE A 332 -14.49 -7.72 21.17
CA PHE A 332 -14.35 -7.91 22.61
C PHE A 332 -14.70 -6.65 23.40
N ALA A 333 -14.28 -5.46 22.96
CA ALA A 333 -14.64 -4.18 23.57
C ALA A 333 -16.15 -3.92 23.53
N ILE A 334 -16.82 -4.22 22.41
CA ILE A 334 -18.27 -4.10 22.27
C ILE A 334 -18.99 -5.07 23.21
N ALA A 335 -18.55 -6.33 23.28
CA ALA A 335 -19.11 -7.33 24.18
C ALA A 335 -18.96 -6.93 25.65
N LEU A 336 -17.75 -6.50 26.06
CA LEU A 336 -17.50 -5.96 27.41
C LEU A 336 -18.40 -4.76 27.71
N GLY A 337 -18.51 -3.81 26.77
CA GLY A 337 -19.39 -2.64 26.90
C GLY A 337 -20.86 -3.04 27.06
N GLY A 338 -21.34 -4.03 26.32
CA GLY A 338 -22.69 -4.56 26.44
C GLY A 338 -22.96 -5.23 27.78
N ILE A 339 -22.02 -6.04 28.28
CA ILE A 339 -22.11 -6.68 29.61
C ILE A 339 -22.09 -5.61 30.70
N ALA A 340 -21.18 -4.65 30.61
CA ALA A 340 -21.05 -3.59 31.59
C ALA A 340 -22.28 -2.68 31.61
N ALA A 341 -22.86 -2.36 30.45
CA ALA A 341 -24.10 -1.59 30.35
C ALA A 341 -25.30 -2.30 31.02
N ARG A 342 -25.36 -3.64 30.97
CA ARG A 342 -26.39 -4.43 31.66
C ARG A 342 -26.17 -4.52 33.17
N ARG A 343 -24.92 -4.44 33.62
CA ARG A 343 -24.54 -4.54 35.04
C ARG A 343 -24.53 -3.19 35.78
N ARG A 344 -24.38 -2.06 35.06
CA ARG A 344 -24.16 -0.74 35.67
C ARG A 344 -25.46 -0.09 36.16
N ALA A 345 -25.64 -0.10 37.48
CA ALA A 345 -26.07 1.07 38.23
C ALA A 345 -24.81 1.87 38.65
N ALA A 346 -24.42 2.88 37.87
CA ALA A 346 -23.45 3.93 38.24
C ALA A 346 -21.99 3.55 38.65
N GLY A 347 -21.34 2.56 38.02
CA GLY A 347 -19.92 2.21 38.31
C GLY A 347 -18.90 2.60 37.22
N ARG A 348 -17.65 2.94 37.63
CA ARG A 348 -16.45 3.26 36.81
C ARG A 348 -16.02 2.12 35.84
N PRO A 349 -15.17 2.38 34.82
CA PRO A 349 -14.55 1.32 34.01
C PRO A 349 -13.77 0.32 34.87
N THR A 350 -13.80 -0.95 34.48
CA THR A 350 -12.85 -1.93 35.01
C THR A 350 -11.47 -1.69 34.39
N ALA A 351 -10.40 -2.06 35.10
CA ALA A 351 -9.04 -2.01 34.54
C ALA A 351 -8.93 -2.76 33.20
N LEU A 352 -9.71 -3.84 33.04
CA LEU A 352 -9.80 -4.61 31.80
C LEU A 352 -10.40 -3.80 30.64
N GLU A 353 -11.52 -3.09 30.84
CA GLU A 353 -12.12 -2.24 29.80
C GLU A 353 -11.13 -1.18 29.30
N SER A 354 -10.43 -0.53 30.23
CA SER A 354 -9.42 0.48 29.89
C SER A 354 -8.23 -0.13 29.16
N ALA A 355 -7.75 -1.31 29.59
CA ALA A 355 -6.65 -2.00 28.93
C ALA A 355 -6.99 -2.44 27.50
N VAL A 356 -8.20 -2.96 27.27
CA VAL A 356 -8.65 -3.37 25.93
C VAL A 356 -8.74 -2.16 24.99
N LEU A 357 -9.31 -1.05 25.45
CA LEU A 357 -9.40 0.17 24.64
C LEU A 357 -8.02 0.75 24.32
N ALA A 358 -7.12 0.81 25.30
CA ALA A 358 -5.74 1.26 25.09
C ALA A 358 -4.99 0.35 24.11
N THR A 359 -5.18 -0.96 24.21
CA THR A 359 -4.57 -1.95 23.30
C THR A 359 -5.11 -1.80 21.88
N ALA A 360 -6.44 -1.68 21.72
CA ALA A 360 -7.07 -1.45 20.42
C ALA A 360 -6.55 -0.16 19.76
N PHE A 361 -6.30 0.86 20.58
CA PHE A 361 -5.74 2.13 20.13
C PHE A 361 -4.27 2.01 19.68
N GLY A 362 -3.44 1.31 20.46
CA GLY A 362 -2.06 1.02 20.11
C GLY A 362 -1.95 0.19 18.82
N VAL A 363 -2.75 -0.87 18.70
CA VAL A 363 -2.85 -1.69 17.48
C VAL A 363 -3.28 -0.85 16.29
N ALA A 364 -4.22 0.08 16.44
CA ALA A 364 -4.60 1.00 15.37
C ALA A 364 -3.43 1.90 14.92
N GLY A 365 -2.60 2.37 15.85
CA GLY A 365 -1.37 3.12 15.55
C GLY A 365 -0.37 2.31 14.73
N VAL A 366 -0.09 1.08 15.17
CA VAL A 366 0.84 0.16 14.48
C VAL A 366 0.30 -0.21 13.10
N LEU A 367 -0.96 -0.66 13.02
CA LEU A 367 -1.62 -1.03 11.76
C LEU A 367 -1.58 0.11 10.75
N ALA A 368 -1.77 1.34 11.19
CA ALA A 368 -1.77 2.47 10.30
C ALA A 368 -0.36 2.72 9.73
N SER A 369 0.71 2.48 10.50
CA SER A 369 2.10 2.59 10.05
C SER A 369 2.63 1.36 9.33
N THR A 370 1.87 0.26 9.29
CA THR A 370 2.26 -0.97 8.58
C THR A 370 1.93 -0.82 7.10
N PRO A 371 2.81 -1.26 6.16
CA PRO A 371 2.46 -1.33 4.75
C PRO A 371 1.16 -2.09 4.54
N ILE A 372 0.31 -1.62 3.63
CA ILE A 372 -0.95 -2.32 3.35
C ILE A 372 -0.66 -3.69 2.73
N ALA A 373 -1.45 -4.69 3.09
CA ALA A 373 -1.32 -6.06 2.59
C ALA A 373 -1.30 -6.12 1.05
N ALA A 374 -2.14 -5.32 0.41
CA ALA A 374 -2.23 -5.22 -1.04
C ALA A 374 -0.94 -4.78 -1.74
N ALA A 375 -0.05 -4.06 -1.05
CA ALA A 375 1.21 -3.56 -1.59
C ALA A 375 2.37 -4.56 -1.43
N VAL A 376 2.19 -5.62 -0.64
CA VAL A 376 3.24 -6.58 -0.29
C VAL A 376 2.87 -8.03 -0.58
N PHE A 377 1.62 -8.30 -0.93
CA PHE A 377 1.13 -9.65 -1.20
C PHE A 377 0.44 -9.74 -2.55
N HIS A 378 0.96 -10.63 -3.39
CA HIS A 378 0.38 -11.03 -4.66
C HIS A 378 0.43 -12.56 -4.74
N PRO A 379 -0.71 -13.25 -4.92
CA PRO A 379 -0.70 -14.70 -5.05
C PRO A 379 0.03 -15.10 -6.34
N VAL A 380 1.02 -15.99 -6.24
CA VAL A 380 1.76 -16.53 -7.40
C VAL A 380 1.26 -17.94 -7.69
N ALA A 381 0.85 -18.20 -8.92
CA ALA A 381 0.62 -19.56 -9.39
C ALA A 381 1.86 -20.05 -10.12
N ARG A 382 2.46 -21.12 -9.60
CA ARG A 382 3.59 -21.82 -10.23
C ARG A 382 3.10 -23.09 -10.89
N VAL A 383 3.38 -23.23 -12.18
CA VAL A 383 3.07 -24.42 -12.98
C VAL A 383 4.36 -24.96 -13.58
N GLU A 384 4.54 -26.27 -13.49
CA GLU A 384 5.62 -26.96 -14.20
C GLU A 384 5.05 -27.64 -15.45
N ALA A 385 5.78 -27.55 -16.56
CA ALA A 385 5.40 -28.17 -17.82
C ALA A 385 6.62 -28.65 -18.59
N GLU A 386 6.41 -29.51 -19.59
CA GLU A 386 7.47 -30.02 -20.46
C GLU A 386 7.09 -29.82 -21.92
N ALA A 387 8.08 -29.44 -22.74
CA ALA A 387 7.94 -29.27 -24.18
C ALA A 387 9.15 -29.90 -24.88
N GLY A 388 9.03 -31.16 -25.31
CA GLY A 388 10.16 -31.89 -25.87
C GLY A 388 11.29 -32.04 -24.86
N PRO A 389 12.56 -31.69 -25.20
CA PRO A 389 13.67 -31.78 -24.28
C PRO A 389 13.78 -30.60 -23.31
N TYR A 390 12.75 -29.75 -23.18
CA TYR A 390 12.78 -28.59 -22.29
C TYR A 390 11.77 -28.74 -21.15
N SER A 391 12.23 -28.48 -19.92
CA SER A 391 11.37 -28.30 -18.75
C SER A 391 11.08 -26.82 -18.55
N LEU A 392 9.85 -26.49 -18.15
CA LEU A 392 9.35 -25.13 -18.00
C LEU A 392 8.82 -24.93 -16.58
N THR A 393 9.21 -23.83 -15.95
CA THR A 393 8.58 -23.30 -14.73
C THR A 393 7.87 -22.00 -15.10
N VAL A 394 6.56 -21.96 -14.96
CA VAL A 394 5.68 -20.84 -15.30
C VAL A 394 5.15 -20.23 -14.02
N ASP A 395 5.58 -19.01 -13.71
CA ASP A 395 5.07 -18.22 -12.60
C ASP A 395 4.12 -17.14 -13.16
N VAL A 396 2.88 -17.11 -12.69
CA VAL A 396 1.87 -16.10 -13.03
C VAL A 396 1.54 -15.29 -11.79
N GLU A 397 1.71 -13.97 -11.90
CA GLU A 397 1.57 -13.05 -10.77
C GLU A 397 0.85 -11.73 -11.15
N PRO A 398 -0.22 -11.36 -10.42
CA PRO A 398 -1.00 -12.24 -9.55
C PRO A 398 -1.70 -13.38 -10.31
N ALA A 399 -2.03 -14.48 -9.65
CA ALA A 399 -2.76 -15.58 -10.28
C ALA A 399 -4.28 -15.36 -10.25
N ARG A 400 -4.82 -14.39 -11.01
CA ARG A 400 -6.29 -14.16 -11.09
C ARG A 400 -6.75 -13.54 -12.42
N ILE A 401 -8.01 -13.11 -12.49
CA ILE A 401 -8.53 -12.27 -13.59
C ILE A 401 -7.89 -10.86 -13.52
N GLY A 402 -7.55 -10.32 -14.68
CA GLY A 402 -6.94 -8.99 -14.84
C GLY A 402 -5.51 -9.05 -15.35
N PRO A 403 -4.78 -7.92 -15.30
CA PRO A 403 -3.40 -7.83 -15.79
C PRO A 403 -2.46 -8.68 -14.95
N GLN A 404 -1.77 -9.62 -15.59
CA GLN A 404 -0.80 -10.52 -15.00
C GLN A 404 0.57 -10.39 -15.64
N ARG A 405 1.60 -10.56 -14.81
CA ARG A 405 2.96 -10.81 -15.24
C ARG A 405 3.18 -12.32 -15.31
N TRP A 406 3.76 -12.75 -16.42
CA TRP A 406 4.14 -14.14 -16.65
C TRP A 406 5.66 -14.22 -16.69
N LYS A 407 6.24 -15.10 -15.89
CA LYS A 407 7.66 -15.44 -15.92
C LYS A 407 7.78 -16.92 -16.26
N VAL A 408 8.41 -17.23 -17.39
CA VAL A 408 8.62 -18.61 -17.84
C VAL A 408 10.10 -18.90 -17.87
N VAL A 409 10.56 -19.77 -16.98
CA VAL A 409 11.94 -20.27 -16.93
C VAL A 409 11.99 -21.58 -17.69
N ILE A 410 12.77 -21.63 -18.78
CA ILE A 410 12.93 -22.80 -19.63
C ILE A 410 14.31 -23.40 -19.39
N ARG A 411 14.37 -24.63 -18.88
CA ARG A 411 15.62 -25.36 -18.66
C ARG A 411 15.78 -26.48 -19.70
N PRO A 412 16.88 -26.48 -20.47
CA PRO A 412 17.19 -27.55 -21.40
C PRO A 412 17.55 -28.83 -20.64
N GLY A 413 16.90 -29.92 -21.02
CA GLY A 413 17.17 -31.28 -20.58
C GLY A 413 18.00 -32.06 -21.61
N GLU A 414 18.07 -33.38 -21.41
CA GLU A 414 18.83 -34.27 -22.27
C GLU A 414 18.26 -34.28 -23.70
N GLY A 415 19.10 -34.01 -24.70
CA GLY A 415 18.69 -33.91 -26.11
C GLY A 415 18.32 -32.50 -26.60
N ALA A 416 18.36 -31.47 -25.74
CA ALA A 416 18.21 -30.09 -26.17
C ALA A 416 19.42 -29.65 -27.02
N GLN A 417 19.18 -29.29 -28.29
CA GLN A 417 20.26 -28.95 -29.22
C GLN A 417 20.50 -27.45 -29.40
N ALA A 418 19.55 -26.60 -29.01
CA ALA A 418 19.65 -25.16 -29.20
C ALA A 418 18.82 -24.38 -28.18
N GLN A 419 19.12 -23.09 -28.04
CA GLN A 419 18.38 -22.23 -27.13
C GLN A 419 17.05 -21.80 -27.75
N VAL A 420 15.99 -21.74 -26.95
CA VAL A 420 14.67 -21.23 -27.37
C VAL A 420 14.80 -19.75 -27.76
N ARG A 421 14.42 -19.40 -28.99
CA ARG A 421 14.54 -18.05 -29.58
C ARG A 421 13.37 -17.15 -29.22
N SER A 422 12.16 -17.69 -29.31
CA SER A 422 10.92 -16.99 -29.00
C SER A 422 10.01 -17.90 -28.18
N LEU A 423 9.17 -17.26 -27.37
CA LEU A 423 8.13 -17.92 -26.61
C LEU A 423 6.83 -17.16 -26.87
N GLN A 424 5.76 -17.90 -27.12
CA GLN A 424 4.40 -17.36 -27.14
C GLN A 424 3.51 -18.25 -26.30
N ALA A 425 2.59 -17.66 -25.54
CA ALA A 425 1.48 -18.41 -24.95
C ALA A 425 0.21 -18.12 -25.74
N VAL A 426 -0.62 -19.14 -25.92
CA VAL A 426 -1.99 -19.01 -26.42
C VAL A 426 -2.91 -19.57 -25.34
N LEU A 427 -3.71 -18.70 -24.75
CA LEU A 427 -4.70 -19.03 -23.73
C LEU A 427 -5.94 -19.69 -24.35
N ALA A 428 -6.80 -20.27 -23.52
CA ALA A 428 -8.01 -20.98 -23.95
C ALA A 428 -8.97 -20.09 -24.75
N ASP A 429 -9.08 -18.81 -24.37
CA ASP A 429 -9.88 -17.78 -25.04
C ASP A 429 -9.27 -17.29 -26.37
N GLY A 430 -8.08 -17.79 -26.73
CA GLY A 430 -7.32 -17.39 -27.91
C GLY A 430 -6.42 -16.16 -27.70
N THR A 431 -6.42 -15.56 -26.51
CA THR A 431 -5.51 -14.48 -26.14
C THR A 431 -4.07 -14.93 -26.29
N ARG A 432 -3.27 -14.11 -26.98
CA ARG A 432 -1.84 -14.34 -27.17
C ARG A 432 -1.06 -13.56 -26.14
N VAL A 433 -0.14 -14.24 -25.47
CA VAL A 433 0.84 -13.63 -24.58
C VAL A 433 2.17 -13.65 -25.29
N ASP A 434 2.66 -12.46 -25.61
CA ASP A 434 4.01 -12.30 -26.14
C ASP A 434 4.99 -12.11 -24.98
N PHE A 435 6.19 -12.65 -25.16
CA PHE A 435 7.27 -12.57 -24.19
C PHE A 435 8.42 -11.74 -24.77
N PRO A 436 8.27 -10.39 -24.80
CA PRO A 436 9.24 -9.51 -25.44
C PRO A 436 10.59 -9.48 -24.70
N ILE A 437 10.59 -9.85 -23.41
CA ILE A 437 11.79 -9.89 -22.59
C ILE A 437 12.29 -11.33 -22.57
N ARG A 438 13.47 -11.54 -23.17
CA ARG A 438 14.18 -12.82 -23.18
C ARG A 438 15.51 -12.65 -22.47
N VAL A 439 15.75 -13.51 -21.51
CA VAL A 439 16.89 -13.45 -20.60
C VAL A 439 17.62 -14.80 -20.66
N PRO A 440 18.74 -14.90 -21.38
CA PRO A 440 19.54 -16.11 -21.42
C PRO A 440 20.18 -16.37 -20.04
N GLY A 441 20.20 -17.63 -19.62
CA GLY A 441 20.89 -18.09 -18.43
C GLY A 441 22.35 -18.44 -18.68
N SER A 442 23.06 -18.85 -17.63
CA SER A 442 24.43 -19.36 -17.75
C SER A 442 24.44 -20.84 -18.04
N ALA A 443 25.39 -21.28 -18.86
CA ALA A 443 25.68 -22.69 -19.09
C ALA A 443 27.19 -22.93 -19.20
N PRO A 444 27.68 -24.13 -18.82
CA PRO A 444 29.02 -24.58 -19.15
C PRO A 444 29.30 -24.52 -20.66
N PRO A 445 30.56 -24.38 -21.09
CA PRO A 445 30.92 -24.40 -22.50
C PRO A 445 30.40 -25.67 -23.20
N GLY A 446 29.62 -25.49 -24.28
CA GLY A 446 29.03 -26.58 -25.05
C GLY A 446 27.65 -27.06 -24.57
N ALA A 447 27.15 -26.55 -23.44
CA ALA A 447 25.79 -26.81 -22.99
C ALA A 447 24.82 -25.71 -23.46
N VAL A 448 23.55 -26.08 -23.67
CA VAL A 448 22.49 -25.10 -23.95
C VAL A 448 22.15 -24.38 -22.63
N PRO A 449 22.11 -23.03 -22.60
CA PRO A 449 21.71 -22.28 -21.40
C PRO A 449 20.20 -22.34 -21.17
N GLU A 450 19.80 -22.31 -19.89
CA GLU A 450 18.41 -22.00 -19.54
C GLU A 450 18.01 -20.62 -20.08
N THR A 451 16.72 -20.36 -20.22
CA THR A 451 16.23 -19.09 -20.76
C THR A 451 14.98 -18.67 -20.02
N THR A 452 14.97 -17.46 -19.49
CA THR A 452 13.80 -16.86 -18.85
C THR A 452 13.09 -15.92 -19.82
N PHE A 453 11.79 -16.04 -19.92
CA PHE A 453 10.92 -15.20 -20.71
C PHE A 453 9.97 -14.45 -19.78
N ILE A 454 9.80 -13.14 -19.99
CA ILE A 454 8.86 -12.32 -19.22
C ILE A 454 7.86 -11.69 -20.18
N GLY A 455 6.59 -11.95 -19.92
CA GLY A 455 5.44 -11.47 -20.68
C GLY A 455 4.41 -10.83 -19.76
N ARG A 456 3.49 -10.08 -20.37
CA ARG A 456 2.31 -9.54 -19.67
C ARG A 456 1.09 -9.80 -20.52
N THR A 457 -0.01 -10.12 -19.87
CA THR A 457 -1.32 -10.27 -20.50
C THR A 457 -2.40 -9.90 -19.49
N SER A 458 -3.64 -9.76 -19.95
CA SER A 458 -4.79 -9.71 -19.05
C SER A 458 -5.60 -10.97 -19.22
N ILE A 459 -5.80 -11.72 -18.13
CA ILE A 459 -6.74 -12.83 -18.12
C ILE A 459 -8.13 -12.22 -18.01
N SER A 460 -8.99 -12.47 -18.99
CA SER A 460 -10.27 -11.77 -19.13
C SER A 460 -11.49 -12.62 -18.72
N GLU A 461 -11.35 -13.95 -18.76
CA GLU A 461 -12.43 -14.87 -18.44
C GLU A 461 -12.43 -15.29 -16.97
N ALA A 462 -13.64 -15.43 -16.41
CA ALA A 462 -13.83 -15.92 -15.06
C ALA A 462 -13.73 -17.45 -15.02
N SER A 463 -12.50 -17.96 -14.94
CA SER A 463 -12.18 -19.36 -14.73
C SER A 463 -11.47 -19.55 -13.38
N THR A 464 -11.55 -20.75 -12.80
CA THR A 464 -10.71 -21.14 -11.65
C THR A 464 -9.34 -21.65 -12.08
N THR A 465 -9.15 -21.83 -13.39
CA THR A 465 -7.91 -22.31 -13.98
C THR A 465 -7.83 -21.76 -15.40
N GLU A 466 -6.74 -21.07 -15.69
CA GLU A 466 -6.42 -20.60 -17.03
C GLU A 466 -5.66 -21.69 -17.78
N GLU A 467 -6.33 -22.36 -18.72
CA GLU A 467 -5.67 -23.31 -19.61
C GLU A 467 -5.02 -22.60 -20.79
N GLY A 468 -3.91 -23.15 -21.25
CA GLY A 468 -3.22 -22.60 -22.40
C GLY A 468 -2.14 -23.52 -22.92
N ARG A 469 -1.42 -23.02 -23.90
CA ARG A 469 -0.27 -23.70 -24.50
C ARG A 469 0.87 -22.73 -24.73
N LEU A 470 2.06 -23.16 -24.35
CA LEU A 470 3.31 -22.48 -24.61
C LEU A 470 3.92 -23.04 -25.88
N ILE A 471 4.24 -22.16 -26.82
CA ILE A 471 4.86 -22.48 -28.10
C ILE A 471 6.29 -21.95 -28.04
N LEU A 472 7.24 -22.88 -28.04
CA LEU A 472 8.67 -22.61 -27.98
C LEU A 472 9.24 -22.74 -29.39
N GLU A 473 9.76 -21.67 -29.96
CA GLU A 473 10.46 -21.74 -31.25
C GLU A 473 11.97 -21.80 -31.00
N VAL A 474 12.60 -22.88 -31.47
CA VAL A 474 14.05 -23.10 -31.33
C VAL A 474 14.79 -22.61 -32.58
N ASP A 475 14.23 -22.91 -33.75
CA ASP A 475 14.72 -22.45 -35.05
C ASP A 475 13.55 -22.35 -36.05
N ALA A 476 13.85 -22.07 -37.33
CA ALA A 476 12.85 -21.87 -38.37
C ALA A 476 12.01 -23.13 -38.70
N PHE A 477 12.42 -24.31 -38.23
CA PHE A 477 11.81 -25.60 -38.56
C PHE A 477 11.38 -26.40 -37.31
N THR A 478 11.87 -26.03 -36.14
CA THR A 478 11.66 -26.77 -34.88
C THR A 478 10.90 -25.92 -33.86
N SER A 479 9.70 -26.39 -33.50
CA SER A 479 8.92 -25.86 -32.39
C SER A 479 8.45 -26.97 -31.45
N TYR A 480 8.33 -26.63 -30.17
CA TYR A 480 7.78 -27.51 -29.14
C TYR A 480 6.58 -26.86 -28.48
N VAL A 481 5.63 -27.68 -28.03
CA VAL A 481 4.41 -27.20 -27.39
C VAL A 481 4.25 -27.84 -26.02
N ALA A 482 4.11 -27.03 -24.98
CA ALA A 482 3.68 -27.45 -23.65
C ALA A 482 2.24 -27.04 -23.42
N ARG A 483 1.43 -27.89 -22.78
CA ARG A 483 0.14 -27.48 -22.22
C ARG A 483 0.35 -27.02 -20.79
N ILE A 484 -0.39 -25.99 -20.39
CA ILE A 484 -0.35 -25.42 -19.05
C ILE A 484 -1.77 -25.26 -18.53
N ALA A 485 -1.91 -25.39 -17.22
CA ALA A 485 -3.15 -25.13 -16.49
C ALA A 485 -2.76 -24.31 -15.26
N VAL A 486 -2.99 -23.00 -15.32
CA VAL A 486 -2.61 -22.05 -14.27
C VAL A 486 -3.78 -21.90 -13.30
N PRO A 487 -3.69 -22.38 -12.06
CA PRO A 487 -4.75 -22.18 -11.09
C PRO A 487 -4.91 -20.67 -10.81
N LEU A 488 -6.14 -20.19 -10.87
CA LEU A 488 -6.48 -18.80 -10.54
C LEU A 488 -7.20 -18.77 -9.18
N GLY A 489 -6.83 -17.79 -8.35
CA GLY A 489 -7.36 -17.57 -7.00
C GLY A 489 -8.47 -16.54 -6.90
#